data_AF-A0A059Y4Z9-F1
#
_entry.id   AF-A0A059Y4Z9-F1
#
_cell.length_a   1.000
_cell.length_b   1.000
_cell.length_c   1.000
_cell.angle_alpha   90.00
_cell.angle_beta   90.00
_cell.angle_gamma   90.00
#
_symmetry.space_group_name_H-M   'P 1'
#
loop_
_entity.id
_entity.type
_entity.pdbx_description
1 polymer ?
#
loop_
_entity_poly.entity_id
_entity_poly.type
_entity_poly.pdbx_seq_one_letter_code
_entity_poly.pdbx_strand_id
1 'polypeptide(L)'
;MKDRDWISNLEGLVDSNYDEIESKVMNLVKSNSKITKCIEQLKITDQELKDNLIEFLNIKESLDNSDIYPWVYNVSRKNGALVIKRSSAKNNYAKNITRKLNIILTEVNETNPDYKLTKFKIPTSKRKELITKINYVRGILEKRKPLASNNSIYIYGSNGTGKTYIANAMVNSFASRGISSAYIKLNDLFTYLKNKMSNSISLNEIKSSLKNVSLLVIDDLGFEKHNEWFKYDFVYEILQYRNANNKFTVLCSLLEPKELANYYRNIETDKSFAFKVESLIYELTENFTPYNISEYPLI
;
A
#
# COMPACT_ATOMS: atom_id res chain seq x y z
N MET A 1 -19.46 -10.94 -12.15
CA MET A 1 -18.79 -12.17 -12.58
C MET A 1 -19.45 -12.55 -13.89
N LYS A 2 -18.81 -12.31 -15.04
CA LYS A 2 -19.22 -13.03 -16.24
C LYS A 2 -18.80 -14.48 -16.01
N ASP A 3 -19.72 -15.40 -16.28
CA ASP A 3 -19.60 -16.80 -15.97
C ASP A 3 -18.23 -17.36 -16.35
N ARG A 4 -17.66 -18.15 -15.45
CA ARG A 4 -16.50 -19.00 -15.74
C ARG A 4 -16.98 -20.17 -16.60
N ASP A 5 -17.60 -19.87 -17.74
CA ASP A 5 -18.32 -20.79 -18.62
C ASP A 5 -17.38 -21.76 -19.37
N TRP A 6 -16.07 -21.61 -19.16
CA TRP A 6 -15.07 -22.60 -19.59
C TRP A 6 -14.74 -23.59 -18.48
N ILE A 7 -14.99 -23.28 -17.20
CA ILE A 7 -14.82 -24.26 -16.11
C ILE A 7 -15.90 -25.35 -16.23
N SER A 8 -17.11 -25.00 -16.66
CA SER A 8 -18.14 -25.98 -17.04
C SER A 8 -17.68 -26.87 -18.20
N ASN A 9 -16.89 -26.36 -19.14
CA ASN A 9 -16.24 -27.16 -20.19
C ASN A 9 -15.06 -28.02 -19.69
N LEU A 10 -14.66 -27.87 -18.42
CA LEU A 10 -13.66 -28.69 -17.74
C LEU A 10 -14.27 -29.63 -16.68
N GLU A 11 -15.56 -29.50 -16.35
CA GLU A 11 -16.29 -30.43 -15.50
C GLU A 11 -16.38 -31.79 -16.23
N GLY A 12 -15.72 -32.81 -15.67
CA GLY A 12 -15.59 -34.16 -16.27
C GLY A 12 -14.15 -34.56 -16.65
N LEU A 13 -13.16 -33.68 -16.49
CA LEU A 13 -11.75 -34.00 -16.79
C LEU A 13 -11.04 -34.83 -15.71
N VAL A 14 -11.67 -35.05 -14.56
CA VAL A 14 -11.08 -35.82 -13.45
C VAL A 14 -10.85 -37.30 -13.85
N ASP A 15 -11.63 -37.81 -14.81
CA ASP A 15 -11.56 -39.19 -15.32
C ASP A 15 -11.02 -39.30 -16.77
N SER A 16 -10.48 -38.22 -17.35
CA SER A 16 -9.99 -38.20 -18.75
C SER A 16 -8.49 -38.52 -18.86
N ASN A 17 -8.04 -39.16 -19.95
CA ASN A 17 -6.61 -39.38 -20.21
C ASN A 17 -5.90 -38.03 -20.50
N TYR A 18 -4.65 -37.89 -20.04
CA TYR A 18 -3.84 -36.66 -20.10
C TYR A 18 -3.80 -36.04 -21.51
N ASP A 19 -3.64 -36.86 -22.55
CA ASP A 19 -3.59 -36.41 -23.96
C ASP A 19 -4.90 -35.77 -24.43
N GLU A 20 -6.04 -36.22 -23.92
CA GLU A 20 -7.36 -35.68 -24.25
C GLU A 20 -7.58 -34.32 -23.57
N ILE A 21 -7.13 -34.20 -22.32
CA ILE A 21 -7.15 -32.94 -21.57
C ILE A 21 -6.26 -31.91 -22.27
N GLU A 22 -5.04 -32.29 -22.63
CA GLU A 22 -4.07 -31.42 -23.31
C GLU A 22 -4.64 -30.90 -24.64
N SER A 23 -5.25 -31.79 -25.44
CA SER A 23 -5.87 -31.43 -26.72
C SER A 23 -7.03 -30.45 -26.55
N LYS A 24 -7.88 -30.65 -25.53
CA LYS A 24 -8.98 -29.72 -25.20
C LYS A 24 -8.47 -28.34 -24.80
N VAL A 25 -7.43 -28.28 -23.95
CA VAL A 25 -6.83 -27.00 -23.50
C VAL A 25 -6.13 -26.30 -24.66
N MET A 26 -5.42 -27.02 -25.52
CA MET A 26 -4.79 -26.47 -26.73
C MET A 26 -5.83 -25.81 -27.67
N ASN A 27 -6.96 -26.47 -27.90
CA ASN A 27 -8.05 -25.91 -28.70
C ASN A 27 -8.66 -24.67 -28.03
N LEU A 28 -8.84 -24.71 -26.70
CA LEU A 28 -9.31 -23.57 -25.94
C LEU A 28 -8.37 -22.38 -26.06
N VAL A 29 -7.05 -22.58 -25.94
CA VAL A 29 -6.03 -21.54 -26.18
C VAL A 29 -6.12 -20.96 -27.59
N LYS A 30 -6.19 -21.82 -28.61
CA LYS A 30 -6.26 -21.42 -30.02
C LYS A 30 -7.58 -20.77 -30.43
N SER A 31 -8.63 -20.85 -29.60
CA SER A 31 -9.91 -20.16 -29.84
C SER A 31 -9.83 -18.64 -29.76
N ASN A 32 -8.82 -18.09 -29.06
CA ASN A 32 -8.64 -16.64 -28.96
C ASN A 32 -7.84 -16.09 -30.16
N SER A 33 -8.49 -15.25 -30.97
CA SER A 33 -7.92 -14.71 -32.21
C SER A 33 -6.60 -13.93 -32.05
N LYS A 34 -6.35 -13.30 -30.88
CA LYS A 34 -5.08 -12.62 -30.61
C LYS A 34 -3.95 -13.62 -30.35
N ILE A 35 -4.25 -14.75 -29.73
CA ILE A 35 -3.28 -15.84 -29.53
C ILE A 35 -2.95 -16.49 -30.86
N THR A 36 -3.94 -16.76 -31.72
CA THR A 36 -3.69 -17.32 -33.06
C THR A 36 -2.76 -16.44 -33.88
N LYS A 37 -2.99 -15.11 -33.88
CA LYS A 37 -2.09 -14.14 -34.52
C LYS A 37 -0.68 -14.15 -33.93
N CYS A 38 -0.56 -14.29 -32.60
CA CYS A 38 0.73 -14.39 -31.92
C CYS A 38 1.50 -15.66 -32.33
N ILE A 39 0.82 -16.80 -32.41
CA ILE A 39 1.36 -18.09 -32.85
C ILE A 39 1.91 -17.96 -34.28
N GLU A 40 1.13 -17.39 -35.20
CA GLU A 40 1.54 -17.16 -36.59
C GLU A 40 2.75 -16.23 -36.69
N GLN A 41 2.72 -15.08 -36.00
CA GLN A 41 3.77 -14.07 -36.06
C GLN A 41 5.12 -14.57 -35.50
N LEU A 42 5.09 -15.34 -34.42
CA LEU A 42 6.30 -15.85 -33.76
C LEU A 42 6.69 -17.26 -34.20
N LYS A 43 5.92 -17.85 -35.14
CA LYS A 43 6.07 -19.22 -35.63
C LYS A 43 6.19 -20.21 -34.47
N ILE A 44 5.23 -20.15 -33.55
CA ILE A 44 5.20 -21.01 -32.37
C ILE A 44 4.72 -22.39 -32.81
N THR A 45 5.54 -23.42 -32.55
CA THR A 45 5.18 -24.80 -32.86
C THR A 45 4.16 -25.35 -31.86
N ASP A 46 3.45 -26.41 -32.24
CA ASP A 46 2.52 -27.08 -31.31
C ASP A 46 3.24 -27.65 -30.08
N GLN A 47 4.49 -28.11 -30.23
CA GLN A 47 5.29 -28.55 -29.09
C GLN A 47 5.66 -27.39 -28.15
N GLU A 48 6.11 -26.26 -28.69
CA GLU A 48 6.41 -25.07 -27.87
C GLU A 48 5.15 -24.54 -27.16
N LEU A 49 3.98 -24.65 -27.79
CA LEU A 49 2.72 -24.27 -27.19
C LEU A 49 2.34 -25.20 -26.03
N LYS A 50 2.51 -26.51 -26.21
CA LYS A 50 2.31 -27.54 -25.17
C LYS A 50 3.25 -27.36 -23.99
N ASP A 51 4.54 -27.16 -24.26
CA ASP A 51 5.57 -26.94 -23.23
C ASP A 51 5.28 -25.69 -22.37
N ASN A 52 4.46 -24.75 -22.88
CA ASN A 52 4.09 -23.50 -22.21
C ASN A 52 2.57 -23.36 -21.99
N LEU A 53 1.82 -24.48 -21.97
CA LEU A 53 0.35 -24.46 -22.03
C LEU A 53 -0.31 -23.65 -20.90
N ILE A 54 0.22 -23.75 -19.67
CA ILE A 54 -0.27 -22.97 -18.52
C ILE A 54 -0.11 -21.47 -18.75
N GLU A 55 1.02 -21.02 -19.28
CA GLU A 55 1.25 -19.61 -19.57
C GLU A 55 0.32 -19.12 -20.69
N PHE A 56 0.05 -19.94 -21.71
CA PHE A 56 -0.91 -19.61 -22.75
C PHE A 56 -2.36 -19.58 -22.27
N LEU A 57 -2.73 -20.42 -21.30
CA LEU A 57 -4.01 -20.35 -20.62
C LEU A 57 -4.13 -19.02 -19.84
N ASN A 58 -3.09 -18.65 -19.08
CA ASN A 58 -3.03 -17.37 -18.39
C ASN A 58 -3.09 -16.16 -19.35
N ILE A 59 -2.43 -16.25 -20.50
CA ILE A 59 -2.49 -15.25 -21.58
C ILE A 59 -3.95 -15.11 -22.05
N LYS A 60 -4.61 -16.23 -22.36
CA LYS A 60 -6.02 -16.25 -22.79
C LYS A 60 -6.92 -15.61 -21.75
N GLU A 61 -6.84 -16.05 -20.49
CA GLU A 61 -7.62 -15.46 -19.40
C GLU A 61 -7.40 -13.95 -19.29
N SER A 62 -6.16 -13.49 -19.42
CA SER A 62 -5.82 -12.06 -19.38
C SER A 62 -6.42 -11.27 -20.54
N LEU A 63 -6.50 -11.87 -21.73
CA LEU A 63 -7.05 -11.24 -22.92
C LEU A 63 -8.58 -11.21 -22.88
N ASP A 64 -9.21 -12.28 -22.43
CA ASP A 64 -10.67 -12.41 -22.32
C ASP A 64 -11.23 -11.55 -21.18
N ASN A 65 -10.48 -11.42 -20.09
CA ASN A 65 -10.89 -10.72 -18.87
C ASN A 65 -10.01 -9.50 -18.58
N SER A 66 -9.61 -8.79 -19.63
CA SER A 66 -8.61 -7.71 -19.54
C SER A 66 -8.92 -6.57 -18.56
N ASP A 67 -10.18 -6.39 -18.15
CA ASP A 67 -10.57 -5.39 -17.13
C ASP A 67 -10.34 -5.87 -15.69
N ILE A 68 -10.35 -7.18 -15.47
CA ILE A 68 -10.32 -7.83 -14.15
C ILE A 68 -9.15 -8.80 -13.96
N TYR A 69 -8.18 -8.79 -14.88
CA TYR A 69 -6.99 -9.63 -14.79
C TYR A 69 -5.77 -8.79 -14.39
N PRO A 70 -4.94 -9.23 -13.42
CA PRO A 70 -3.88 -8.38 -12.86
C PRO A 70 -2.65 -8.21 -13.75
N TRP A 71 -2.46 -9.11 -14.73
CA TRP A 71 -1.24 -9.17 -15.55
C TRP A 71 -1.51 -8.99 -17.04
N VAL A 72 -0.54 -8.46 -17.76
CA VAL A 72 -0.44 -8.53 -19.22
C VAL A 72 0.83 -9.28 -19.55
N TYR A 73 0.72 -10.19 -20.51
CA TYR A 73 1.81 -11.03 -20.97
C TYR A 73 2.35 -10.52 -22.29
N ASN A 74 3.67 -10.48 -22.40
CA ASN A 74 4.39 -10.21 -23.62
C ASN A 74 5.12 -11.48 -24.04
N VAL A 75 4.69 -12.04 -25.16
CA VAL A 75 5.30 -13.21 -25.78
C VAL A 75 6.24 -12.71 -26.87
N SER A 76 7.48 -13.16 -26.83
CA SER A 76 8.52 -12.77 -27.78
C SER A 76 9.43 -13.96 -28.08
N ARG A 77 10.20 -13.89 -29.17
CA ARG A 77 11.25 -14.88 -29.47
C ARG A 77 12.61 -14.22 -29.29
N LYS A 78 13.51 -14.84 -28.51
CA LYS A 78 14.89 -14.39 -28.31
C LYS A 78 15.85 -15.56 -28.49
N ASN A 79 16.86 -15.39 -29.34
CA ASN A 79 17.85 -16.42 -29.66
C ASN A 79 17.19 -17.77 -30.05
N GLY A 80 16.10 -17.72 -30.81
CA GLY A 80 15.36 -18.92 -31.21
C GLY A 80 14.48 -19.54 -30.12
N ALA A 81 14.46 -19.05 -28.89
CA ALA A 81 13.59 -19.55 -27.82
C ALA A 81 12.38 -18.64 -27.57
N LEU A 82 11.24 -19.23 -27.21
CA LEU A 82 10.06 -18.49 -26.76
C LEU A 82 10.33 -17.88 -25.37
N VAL A 83 9.99 -16.60 -25.21
CA VAL A 83 10.14 -15.86 -23.95
C VAL A 83 8.82 -15.18 -23.62
N ILE A 84 8.18 -15.63 -22.54
CA ILE A 84 6.94 -15.08 -22.01
C ILE A 84 7.28 -14.24 -20.78
N LYS A 85 6.98 -12.93 -20.82
CA LYS A 85 7.17 -12.02 -19.69
C LYS A 85 5.83 -11.46 -19.25
N ARG A 86 5.52 -11.56 -17.96
CA ARG A 86 4.36 -10.86 -17.37
C ARG A 86 4.74 -9.47 -16.85
N SER A 87 3.80 -8.55 -16.94
CA SER A 87 3.88 -7.18 -16.40
C SER A 87 2.53 -6.78 -15.81
N SER A 88 2.49 -5.80 -14.93
CA SER A 88 1.23 -5.33 -14.33
C SER A 88 0.30 -4.75 -15.39
N ALA A 89 -0.96 -5.18 -15.41
CA ALA A 89 -1.94 -4.67 -16.35
C ALA A 89 -2.30 -3.21 -16.03
N LYS A 90 -2.62 -2.42 -17.07
CA LYS A 90 -3.02 -1.01 -16.93
C LYS A 90 -4.53 -0.83 -16.68
N ASN A 91 -5.18 -1.77 -15.98
CA ASN A 91 -6.60 -1.72 -15.64
C ASN A 91 -6.82 -1.38 -14.14
N ASN A 92 -8.08 -1.14 -13.76
CA ASN A 92 -8.43 -0.80 -12.37
C ASN A 92 -8.24 -1.98 -11.40
N TYR A 93 -8.46 -3.22 -11.87
CA TYR A 93 -8.31 -4.40 -11.04
C TYR A 93 -6.86 -4.63 -10.61
N ALA A 94 -5.93 -4.63 -11.56
CA ALA A 94 -4.49 -4.72 -11.32
C ALA A 94 -4.00 -3.60 -10.41
N LYS A 95 -4.49 -2.35 -10.60
CA LYS A 95 -4.20 -1.25 -9.68
C LYS A 95 -4.71 -1.53 -8.26
N ASN A 96 -5.91 -2.10 -8.12
CA ASN A 96 -6.47 -2.46 -6.82
C ASN A 96 -5.73 -3.62 -6.14
N ILE A 97 -5.32 -4.64 -6.90
CA ILE A 97 -4.49 -5.74 -6.40
C ILE A 97 -3.12 -5.20 -5.97
N THR A 98 -2.46 -4.41 -6.84
CA THR A 98 -1.19 -3.75 -6.52
C THR A 98 -1.32 -2.92 -5.26
N ARG A 99 -2.38 -2.11 -5.14
CA ARG A 99 -2.67 -1.33 -3.94
C ARG A 99 -2.79 -2.24 -2.71
N LYS A 100 -3.64 -3.26 -2.73
CA LYS A 100 -3.84 -4.16 -1.58
C LYS A 100 -2.56 -4.85 -1.15
N LEU A 101 -1.77 -5.37 -2.08
CA LEU A 101 -0.50 -6.06 -1.78
C LEU A 101 0.59 -5.13 -1.19
N ASN A 102 0.47 -3.82 -1.42
CA ASN A 102 1.43 -2.84 -0.92
C ASN A 102 0.94 -2.05 0.30
N ILE A 103 -0.25 -2.35 0.82
CA ILE A 103 -0.68 -1.85 2.13
C ILE A 103 -0.39 -2.94 3.14
N ILE A 104 0.47 -2.64 4.10
CA ILE A 104 0.91 -3.57 5.15
C ILE A 104 0.13 -3.27 6.43
N LEU A 105 -0.05 -4.29 7.28
CA LEU A 105 -0.79 -4.23 8.54
C LEU A 105 -2.29 -3.89 8.36
N THR A 106 -2.90 -4.37 7.27
CA THR A 106 -4.35 -4.19 7.03
C THR A 106 -5.22 -4.85 8.09
N GLU A 107 -4.69 -5.86 8.78
CA GLU A 107 -5.30 -6.51 9.94
C GLU A 107 -5.40 -5.61 11.17
N VAL A 108 -4.64 -4.51 11.23
CA VAL A 108 -4.79 -3.45 12.25
C VAL A 108 -5.76 -2.40 11.73
N ASN A 109 -5.49 -1.84 10.55
CA ASN A 109 -6.31 -0.81 9.95
C ASN A 109 -6.36 -0.94 8.42
N GLU A 110 -7.57 -1.10 7.89
CA GLU A 110 -7.80 -1.00 6.45
C GLU A 110 -7.96 0.45 6.00
N THR A 111 -7.56 0.72 4.75
CA THR A 111 -7.84 2.00 4.10
C THR A 111 -9.16 1.98 3.33
N ASN A 112 -9.92 3.07 3.33
CA ASN A 112 -11.05 3.24 2.44
C ASN A 112 -10.57 3.42 0.97
N PRO A 113 -10.89 2.52 0.03
CA PRO A 113 -10.40 2.58 -1.35
C PRO A 113 -10.96 3.75 -2.19
N ASP A 114 -12.08 4.35 -1.76
CA ASP A 114 -12.72 5.46 -2.48
C ASP A 114 -12.06 6.81 -2.21
N TYR A 115 -11.19 6.87 -1.19
CA TYR A 115 -10.47 8.07 -0.83
C TYR A 115 -9.29 8.26 -1.76
N LYS A 116 -9.32 9.36 -2.54
CA LYS A 116 -8.38 9.63 -3.63
C LYS A 116 -7.83 11.04 -3.48
N LEU A 117 -6.52 11.20 -3.67
CA LEU A 117 -5.87 12.53 -3.62
C LEU A 117 -6.50 13.50 -4.64
N THR A 118 -6.93 13.00 -5.80
CA THR A 118 -7.58 13.80 -6.85
C THR A 118 -8.96 14.33 -6.45
N LYS A 119 -9.59 13.75 -5.43
CA LYS A 119 -10.90 14.17 -4.90
C LYS A 119 -10.76 15.03 -3.63
N PHE A 120 -9.55 15.24 -3.12
CA PHE A 120 -9.33 16.07 -1.95
C PHE A 120 -9.52 17.56 -2.31
N LYS A 121 -10.35 18.28 -1.55
CA LYS A 121 -10.61 19.71 -1.78
C LYS A 121 -9.36 20.52 -1.44
N ILE A 122 -8.89 21.38 -2.37
CA ILE A 122 -7.68 22.22 -2.24
C ILE A 122 -8.04 23.73 -2.31
N PRO A 123 -8.88 24.26 -1.41
CA PRO A 123 -9.26 25.67 -1.44
C PRO A 123 -8.14 26.63 -1.00
N THR A 124 -7.15 26.15 -0.24
CA THR A 124 -6.15 26.99 0.42
C THR A 124 -4.74 26.72 -0.11
N SER A 125 -3.87 27.73 0.00
CA SER A 125 -2.45 27.60 -0.34
C SER A 125 -1.78 26.49 0.46
N LYS A 126 -2.09 26.36 1.76
CA LYS A 126 -1.54 25.31 2.62
C LYS A 126 -1.91 23.89 2.17
N ARG A 127 -3.15 23.66 1.74
CA ARG A 127 -3.53 22.37 1.15
C ARG A 127 -2.85 22.13 -0.19
N LYS A 128 -2.63 23.17 -1.00
CA LYS A 128 -1.90 23.06 -2.27
C LYS A 128 -0.44 22.71 -2.04
N GLU A 129 0.22 23.34 -1.07
CA GLU A 129 1.59 23.02 -0.64
C GLU A 129 1.69 21.57 -0.17
N LEU A 130 0.74 21.12 0.66
CA LEU A 130 0.66 19.74 1.15
C LEU A 130 0.59 18.74 -0.01
N ILE A 131 -0.36 18.92 -0.94
CA ILE A 131 -0.53 18.02 -2.09
C ILE A 131 0.71 18.05 -3.00
N THR A 132 1.34 19.20 -3.15
CA THR A 132 2.60 19.33 -3.93
C THR A 132 3.72 18.52 -3.29
N LYS A 133 3.92 18.64 -1.97
CA LYS A 133 4.91 17.86 -1.22
C LYS A 133 4.64 16.35 -1.28
N ILE A 134 3.38 15.93 -1.11
CA ILE A 134 2.97 14.52 -1.21
C ILE A 134 3.32 13.96 -2.59
N ASN A 135 2.98 14.68 -3.67
CA ASN A 135 3.28 14.24 -5.03
C ASN A 135 4.78 14.18 -5.33
N TYR A 136 5.54 15.16 -4.84
CA TYR A 136 7.00 15.20 -4.95
C TYR A 136 7.64 13.97 -4.32
N VAL A 137 7.33 13.68 -3.04
CA VAL A 137 7.89 12.54 -2.31
C VAL A 137 7.50 11.22 -2.99
N ARG A 138 6.23 11.07 -3.41
CA ARG A 138 5.76 9.88 -4.14
C ARG A 138 6.58 9.61 -5.40
N GLY A 139 6.87 10.66 -6.19
CA GLY A 139 7.65 10.54 -7.43
C GLY A 139 9.10 10.10 -7.21
N ILE A 140 9.69 10.43 -6.05
CA ILE A 140 11.03 9.96 -5.66
C ILE A 140 10.98 8.47 -5.27
N LEU A 141 10.03 8.12 -4.40
CA LEU A 141 9.89 6.74 -3.90
C LEU A 141 9.48 5.75 -4.99
N GLU A 142 8.66 6.17 -5.96
CA GLU A 142 8.32 5.36 -7.13
C GLU A 142 9.55 5.02 -7.98
N LYS A 143 10.53 5.93 -8.03
CA LYS A 143 11.83 5.71 -8.69
C LYS A 143 12.83 4.98 -7.79
N ARG A 144 12.41 4.52 -6.60
CA ARG A 144 13.25 3.84 -5.58
C ARG A 144 14.49 4.64 -5.18
N LYS A 145 14.40 5.97 -5.22
CA LYS A 145 15.49 6.85 -4.80
C LYS A 145 15.38 7.17 -3.30
N PRO A 146 16.52 7.37 -2.60
CA PRO A 146 16.51 7.80 -1.21
C PRO A 146 15.91 9.20 -1.10
N LEU A 147 15.25 9.48 0.03
CA LEU A 147 14.79 10.82 0.38
C LEU A 147 15.89 11.58 1.10
N ALA A 148 15.91 12.90 0.91
CA ALA A 148 16.69 13.79 1.77
C ALA A 148 16.10 13.81 3.19
N SER A 149 16.82 14.42 4.14
CA SER A 149 16.29 14.68 5.48
C SER A 149 15.06 15.61 5.44
N ASN A 150 14.27 15.58 6.52
CA ASN A 150 13.13 16.48 6.77
C ASN A 150 12.05 16.46 5.67
N ASN A 151 11.72 15.26 5.16
CA ASN A 151 10.59 15.09 4.23
C ASN A 151 9.27 14.71 4.89
N SER A 152 9.29 14.33 6.18
CA SER A 152 8.10 13.92 6.94
C SER A 152 7.15 15.08 7.19
N ILE A 153 5.86 14.77 7.28
CA ILE A 153 4.75 15.75 7.29
C ILE A 153 3.95 15.60 8.58
N TYR A 154 3.60 16.72 9.21
CA TYR A 154 2.62 16.77 10.29
C TYR A 154 1.37 17.51 9.81
N ILE A 155 0.25 16.81 9.67
CA ILE A 155 -1.03 17.37 9.23
C ILE A 155 -1.88 17.63 10.46
N TYR A 156 -2.39 18.85 10.62
CA TYR A 156 -3.23 19.17 11.76
C TYR A 156 -4.43 20.04 11.41
N GLY A 157 -5.43 19.97 12.28
CA GLY A 157 -6.58 20.85 12.24
C GLY A 157 -7.81 20.27 12.92
N SER A 158 -8.87 21.06 12.99
CA SER A 158 -10.12 20.70 13.70
C SER A 158 -10.81 19.43 13.15
N ASN A 159 -11.82 18.95 13.87
CA ASN A 159 -12.64 17.82 13.45
C ASN A 159 -13.31 18.06 12.10
N GLY A 160 -13.46 17.01 11.29
CA GLY A 160 -14.13 17.11 9.98
C GLY A 160 -13.34 17.77 8.86
N THR A 161 -12.10 18.21 9.09
CA THR A 161 -11.25 18.90 8.07
C THR A 161 -10.65 17.97 7.01
N GLY A 162 -10.79 16.65 7.17
CA GLY A 162 -10.34 15.68 6.17
C GLY A 162 -8.96 15.06 6.40
N LYS A 163 -8.44 15.08 7.63
CA LYS A 163 -7.17 14.42 8.00
C LYS A 163 -7.17 12.92 7.71
N THR A 164 -8.16 12.19 8.22
CA THR A 164 -8.33 10.76 7.91
C THR A 164 -8.54 10.52 6.41
N TYR A 165 -9.24 11.43 5.73
CA TYR A 165 -9.43 11.34 4.28
C TYR A 165 -8.09 11.40 3.55
N ILE A 166 -7.28 12.43 3.81
CA ILE A 166 -5.99 12.62 3.14
C ILE A 166 -4.99 11.51 3.53
N ALA A 167 -5.01 11.04 4.78
CA ALA A 167 -4.20 9.92 5.26
C ALA A 167 -4.42 8.66 4.41
N ASN A 168 -5.68 8.23 4.31
CA ASN A 168 -6.10 7.08 3.51
C ASN A 168 -5.82 7.30 2.01
N ALA A 169 -6.17 8.48 1.50
CA ALA A 169 -5.97 8.82 0.09
C ALA A 169 -4.49 8.78 -0.30
N MET A 170 -3.60 9.20 0.59
CA MET A 170 -2.17 9.15 0.39
C MET A 170 -1.66 7.69 0.37
N VAL A 171 -2.02 6.88 1.36
CA VAL A 171 -1.65 5.44 1.39
C VAL A 171 -2.13 4.73 0.12
N ASN A 172 -3.39 4.94 -0.28
CA ASN A 172 -3.92 4.39 -1.53
C ASN A 172 -3.10 4.84 -2.76
N SER A 173 -2.72 6.12 -2.81
CA SER A 173 -1.99 6.69 -3.95
C SER A 173 -0.55 6.18 -4.06
N PHE A 174 0.09 5.86 -2.94
CA PHE A 174 1.45 5.32 -2.89
C PHE A 174 1.42 3.82 -3.16
N ALA A 175 0.55 3.07 -2.48
CA ALA A 175 0.44 1.62 -2.65
C ALA A 175 0.03 1.22 -4.08
N SER A 176 -0.85 1.99 -4.73
CA SER A 176 -1.20 1.75 -6.15
C SER A 176 -0.03 1.93 -7.12
N ARG A 177 1.09 2.51 -6.68
CA ARG A 177 2.35 2.63 -7.43
C ARG A 177 3.42 1.62 -6.98
N GLY A 178 3.05 0.60 -6.21
CA GLY A 178 3.98 -0.41 -5.72
C GLY A 178 4.88 0.08 -4.58
N ILE A 179 4.50 1.14 -3.88
CA ILE A 179 5.25 1.67 -2.74
C ILE A 179 4.63 1.09 -1.46
N SER A 180 5.41 0.30 -0.72
CA SER A 180 4.98 -0.25 0.58
C SER A 180 4.52 0.87 1.52
N SER A 181 3.30 0.76 2.03
CA SER A 181 2.64 1.81 2.80
C SER A 181 1.86 1.21 3.97
N ALA A 182 1.82 1.89 5.10
CA ALA A 182 0.97 1.51 6.23
C ALA A 182 0.13 2.72 6.67
N TYR A 183 -1.14 2.46 7.00
CA TYR A 183 -2.04 3.41 7.62
C TYR A 183 -2.38 2.87 9.01
N ILE A 184 -2.16 3.66 10.05
CA ILE A 184 -2.29 3.23 11.43
C ILE A 184 -3.04 4.31 12.22
N LYS A 185 -4.12 3.93 12.89
CA LYS A 185 -4.67 4.73 13.99
C LYS A 185 -4.02 4.26 15.29
N LEU A 186 -3.44 5.18 16.06
CA LEU A 186 -2.66 4.78 17.25
C LEU A 186 -3.45 4.00 18.28
N ASN A 187 -4.71 4.38 18.54
CA ASN A 187 -5.55 3.68 19.51
C ASN A 187 -5.90 2.25 19.07
N ASP A 188 -6.10 2.04 17.77
CA ASP A 188 -6.37 0.71 17.20
C ASP A 188 -5.12 -0.16 17.26
N LEU A 189 -3.95 0.40 16.92
CA LEU A 189 -2.68 -0.28 17.08
C LEU A 189 -2.42 -0.67 18.54
N PHE A 190 -2.64 0.22 19.50
CA PHE A 190 -2.48 -0.11 20.92
C PHE A 190 -3.38 -1.29 21.33
N THR A 191 -4.65 -1.27 20.93
CA THR A 191 -5.61 -2.35 21.21
C THR A 191 -5.17 -3.66 20.56
N TYR A 192 -4.72 -3.59 19.30
CA TYR A 192 -4.22 -4.75 18.57
C TYR A 192 -2.98 -5.37 19.24
N LEU A 193 -2.00 -4.54 19.64
CA LEU A 193 -0.79 -4.99 20.31
C LEU A 193 -1.09 -5.59 21.69
N LYS A 194 -2.04 -5.03 22.44
CA LYS A 194 -2.45 -5.59 23.74
C LYS A 194 -2.93 -7.04 23.62
N ASN A 195 -3.67 -7.36 22.55
CA ASN A 195 -4.14 -8.72 22.27
C ASN A 195 -3.01 -9.66 21.81
N LYS A 196 -1.86 -9.12 21.42
CA LYS A 196 -0.68 -9.85 20.92
C LYS A 196 0.50 -9.84 21.89
N MET A 197 0.36 -9.21 23.05
CA MET A 197 1.49 -8.98 23.98
C MET A 197 2.17 -10.25 24.48
N SER A 198 1.45 -11.38 24.54
CA SER A 198 2.03 -12.68 24.91
C SER A 198 2.92 -13.30 23.83
N ASN A 199 2.91 -12.76 22.61
CA ASN A 199 3.72 -13.24 21.49
C ASN A 199 4.77 -12.19 21.08
N SER A 200 5.96 -12.29 21.67
CA SER A 200 7.08 -11.38 21.42
C SER A 200 7.56 -11.38 19.96
N ILE A 201 7.46 -12.51 19.26
CA ILE A 201 7.81 -12.61 17.84
C ILE A 201 6.88 -11.71 17.01
N SER A 202 5.56 -11.79 17.27
CA SER A 202 4.56 -10.98 16.57
C SER A 202 4.76 -9.48 16.82
N LEU A 203 5.11 -9.07 18.04
CA LEU A 203 5.38 -7.66 18.35
C LEU A 203 6.59 -7.12 17.57
N ASN A 204 7.67 -7.90 17.49
CA ASN A 204 8.88 -7.53 16.77
C ASN A 204 8.64 -7.43 15.25
N GLU A 205 7.84 -8.32 14.69
CA GLU A 205 7.46 -8.29 13.27
C GLU A 205 6.63 -7.05 12.92
N ILE A 206 5.66 -6.68 13.78
CA ILE A 206 4.86 -5.47 13.60
C ILE A 206 5.76 -4.23 13.69
N LYS A 207 6.62 -4.15 14.72
CA LYS A 207 7.56 -3.04 14.90
C LYS A 207 8.51 -2.91 13.71
N SER A 208 9.05 -4.03 13.24
CA SER A 208 9.93 -4.08 12.06
C SER A 208 9.20 -3.63 10.80
N SER A 209 7.94 -4.04 10.61
CA SER A 209 7.12 -3.60 9.47
C SER A 209 6.91 -2.09 9.49
N LEU A 210 6.50 -1.52 10.63
CA LEU A 210 6.30 -0.07 10.79
C LEU A 210 7.59 0.73 10.60
N LYS A 211 8.74 0.20 11.03
CA LYS A 211 10.06 0.81 10.80
C LYS A 211 10.43 0.83 9.31
N ASN A 212 10.11 -0.22 8.56
CA ASN A 212 10.70 -0.45 7.23
C ASN A 212 9.81 -0.03 6.05
N VAL A 213 8.48 0.07 6.20
CA VAL A 213 7.59 0.55 5.13
C VAL A 213 8.03 1.90 4.57
N SER A 214 7.92 2.06 3.25
CA SER A 214 8.36 3.27 2.54
C SER A 214 7.54 4.50 2.94
N LEU A 215 6.24 4.33 3.19
CA LEU A 215 5.35 5.34 3.76
C LEU A 215 4.69 4.79 5.03
N LEU A 216 4.76 5.53 6.13
CA LEU A 216 3.95 5.29 7.32
C LEU A 216 3.06 6.50 7.58
N VAL A 217 1.75 6.27 7.68
CA VAL A 217 0.79 7.28 8.12
C VAL A 217 0.24 6.89 9.48
N ILE A 218 0.43 7.77 10.45
CA ILE A 218 -0.10 7.66 11.81
C ILE A 218 -1.23 8.68 11.94
N ASP A 219 -2.45 8.21 12.11
CA ASP A 219 -3.65 9.01 12.29
C ASP A 219 -4.09 9.04 13.75
N ASP A 220 -4.88 10.06 14.09
CA ASP A 220 -5.41 10.31 15.43
C ASP A 220 -4.30 10.43 16.52
N LEU A 221 -3.16 11.06 16.17
CA LEU A 221 -2.10 11.38 17.13
C LEU A 221 -2.61 12.38 18.18
N GLY A 222 -2.43 12.06 19.46
CA GLY A 222 -2.97 12.79 20.60
C GLY A 222 -4.32 12.25 21.10
N PHE A 223 -4.93 11.29 20.40
CA PHE A 223 -6.18 10.61 20.80
C PHE A 223 -5.95 9.18 21.32
N GLU A 224 -4.71 8.70 21.29
CA GLU A 224 -4.36 7.39 21.83
C GLU A 224 -4.49 7.33 23.35
N LYS A 225 -4.80 6.14 23.87
CA LYS A 225 -4.75 5.88 25.31
C LYS A 225 -3.34 6.19 25.84
N HIS A 226 -3.28 6.88 26.98
CA HIS A 226 -2.02 7.09 27.67
C HIS A 226 -1.50 5.75 28.19
N ASN A 227 -0.32 5.37 27.70
CA ASN A 227 0.43 4.19 28.13
C ASN A 227 1.90 4.44 27.78
N GLU A 228 2.76 4.35 28.80
CA GLU A 228 4.15 4.77 28.78
C GLU A 228 4.98 3.85 27.88
N TRP A 229 4.79 2.53 28.00
CA TRP A 229 5.44 1.55 27.13
C TRP A 229 5.08 1.80 25.66
N PHE A 230 3.80 1.99 25.35
CA PHE A 230 3.36 2.21 23.98
C PHE A 230 3.92 3.50 23.40
N LYS A 231 3.88 4.61 24.15
CA LYS A 231 4.36 5.91 23.66
C LYS A 231 5.88 5.97 23.58
N TYR A 232 6.56 5.66 24.69
CA TYR A 232 7.97 5.97 24.85
C TYR A 232 8.91 4.83 24.45
N ASP A 233 8.45 3.58 24.44
CA ASP A 233 9.27 2.42 24.06
C ASP A 233 8.88 1.86 22.68
N PHE A 234 7.60 1.93 22.31
CA PHE A 234 7.13 1.42 21.02
C PHE A 234 7.09 2.50 19.93
N VAL A 235 6.26 3.54 20.09
CA VAL A 235 6.05 4.60 19.09
C VAL A 235 7.32 5.43 18.90
N TYR A 236 7.92 5.90 20.00
CA TYR A 236 9.16 6.69 19.95
C TYR A 236 10.27 5.97 19.16
N GLU A 237 10.52 4.68 19.43
CA GLU A 237 11.56 3.92 18.74
C GLU A 237 11.29 3.75 17.23
N ILE A 238 10.02 3.66 16.83
CA ILE A 238 9.64 3.64 15.41
C ILE A 238 9.95 4.98 14.76
N LEU A 239 9.53 6.09 15.39
CA LEU A 239 9.75 7.43 14.85
C LEU A 239 11.25 7.74 14.74
N GLN A 240 12.00 7.49 15.81
CA GLN A 240 13.45 7.68 15.86
C GLN A 240 14.16 6.88 14.76
N TYR A 241 13.85 5.58 14.61
CA TYR A 241 14.44 4.77 13.56
C TYR A 241 14.11 5.32 12.17
N ARG A 242 12.85 5.70 11.93
CA ARG A 242 12.40 6.19 10.63
C ARG A 242 13.07 7.51 10.27
N ASN A 243 13.19 8.43 11.21
CA ASN A 243 13.82 9.72 10.99
C ASN A 243 15.33 9.58 10.78
N ALA A 244 16.02 8.75 11.57
CA ALA A 244 17.43 8.42 11.36
C ALA A 244 17.71 7.81 9.97
N ASN A 245 16.73 7.13 9.38
CA ASN A 245 16.83 6.48 8.07
C ASN A 245 16.11 7.24 6.94
N ASN A 246 15.74 8.51 7.15
CA ASN A 246 15.02 9.35 6.17
C ASN A 246 13.77 8.67 5.56
N LYS A 247 13.05 7.88 6.35
CA LYS A 247 11.82 7.19 5.93
C LYS A 247 10.64 8.15 6.02
N PHE A 248 9.80 8.16 4.99
CA PHE A 248 8.70 9.10 4.91
C PHE A 248 7.60 8.76 5.92
N THR A 249 7.36 9.65 6.87
CA THR A 249 6.33 9.50 7.89
C THR A 249 5.36 10.66 7.82
N VAL A 250 4.08 10.37 7.96
CA VAL A 250 3.02 11.39 8.04
C VAL A 250 2.25 11.20 9.32
N LEU A 251 2.14 12.27 10.09
CA LEU A 251 1.39 12.31 11.33
C LEU A 251 0.13 13.15 11.10
N CYS A 252 -1.01 12.72 11.64
CA CYS A 252 -2.24 13.48 11.65
C CYS A 252 -2.73 13.69 13.08
N SER A 253 -3.01 14.93 13.47
CA SER A 253 -3.52 15.28 14.80
C SER A 253 -4.63 16.33 14.76
N LEU A 254 -5.46 16.41 15.80
CA LEU A 254 -6.30 17.59 16.00
C LEU A 254 -5.51 18.79 16.50
N LEU A 255 -4.42 18.54 17.23
CA LEU A 255 -3.62 19.56 17.91
C LEU A 255 -2.48 20.01 17.00
N GLU A 256 -2.15 21.29 17.05
CA GLU A 256 -0.88 21.74 16.47
C GLU A 256 0.31 21.15 17.25
N PRO A 257 1.53 21.11 16.68
CA PRO A 257 2.67 20.48 17.35
C PRO A 257 2.95 21.01 18.77
N LYS A 258 2.79 22.32 18.99
CA LYS A 258 3.00 22.95 20.32
C LYS A 258 1.92 22.57 21.32
N GLU A 259 0.66 22.55 20.88
CA GLU A 259 -0.47 22.09 21.69
C GLU A 259 -0.32 20.62 22.07
N LEU A 260 0.07 19.76 21.11
CA LEU A 260 0.32 18.34 21.36
C LEU A 260 1.47 18.14 22.37
N ALA A 261 2.55 18.91 22.24
CA ALA A 261 3.66 18.87 23.18
C ALA A 261 3.21 19.21 24.61
N ASN A 262 2.44 20.29 24.77
CA ASN A 262 1.91 20.67 26.08
C ASN A 262 0.92 19.62 26.62
N TYR A 263 0.08 19.06 25.76
CA TYR A 263 -0.82 17.97 26.13
C TYR A 263 -0.04 16.77 26.67
N TYR A 264 1.01 16.31 25.97
CA TYR A 264 1.84 15.19 26.43
C TYR A 264 2.59 15.46 27.74
N ARG A 265 3.07 16.69 27.96
CA ARG A 265 3.64 17.08 29.26
C ARG A 265 2.63 17.01 30.40
N ASN A 266 1.39 17.44 30.13
CA ASN A 266 0.37 17.55 31.17
C ASN A 266 -0.23 16.20 31.58
N ILE A 267 -0.35 15.26 30.63
CA ILE A 267 -0.89 13.92 30.93
C ILE A 267 0.15 13.02 31.60
N GLU A 268 1.44 13.27 31.40
CA GLU A 268 2.49 12.52 32.08
C GLU A 268 2.72 13.08 33.48
N THR A 269 2.27 12.32 34.48
CA THR A 269 2.37 12.74 35.89
C THR A 269 3.57 12.12 36.60
N ASP A 270 4.12 11.03 36.07
CA ASP A 270 5.30 10.40 36.64
C ASP A 270 6.57 11.08 36.10
N LYS A 271 7.26 11.78 37.01
CA LYS A 271 8.52 12.48 36.71
C LYS A 271 9.63 11.55 36.25
N SER A 272 9.55 10.24 36.51
CA SER A 272 10.51 9.26 36.00
C SER A 272 10.54 9.21 34.46
N PHE A 273 9.43 9.57 33.80
CA PHE A 273 9.30 9.62 32.35
C PHE A 273 9.59 11.00 31.73
N ALA A 274 9.94 12.03 32.53
CA ALA A 274 10.11 13.40 32.03
C ALA A 274 11.06 13.50 30.82
N PHE A 275 12.21 12.82 30.87
CA PHE A 275 13.14 12.79 29.75
C PHE A 275 12.59 12.07 28.51
N LYS A 276 11.79 11.01 28.71
CA LYS A 276 11.16 10.25 27.62
C LYS A 276 10.08 11.09 26.92
N VAL A 277 9.30 11.84 27.68
CA VAL A 277 8.31 12.80 27.16
C VAL A 277 8.99 13.85 26.27
N GLU A 278 10.02 14.52 26.79
CA GLU A 278 10.71 15.56 26.00
C GLU A 278 11.40 14.98 24.77
N SER A 279 11.94 13.75 24.85
CA SER A 279 12.52 13.06 23.70
C SER A 279 11.48 12.78 22.61
N LEU A 280 10.30 12.31 23.00
CA LEU A 280 9.19 12.09 22.06
C LEU A 280 8.70 13.42 21.47
N ILE A 281 8.57 14.47 22.28
CA ILE A 281 8.16 15.80 21.81
C ILE A 281 9.16 16.33 20.79
N TYR A 282 10.46 16.29 21.09
CA TYR A 282 11.52 16.69 20.15
C TYR A 282 11.37 15.95 18.82
N GLU A 283 11.12 14.64 18.88
CA GLU A 283 10.98 13.81 17.69
C GLU A 283 9.79 14.26 16.82
N LEU A 284 8.69 14.66 17.46
CA LEU A 284 7.45 15.10 16.81
C LEU A 284 7.53 16.54 16.29
N THR A 285 8.28 17.44 16.94
CA THR A 285 8.32 18.87 16.59
C THR A 285 9.42 19.22 15.60
N GLU A 286 10.59 18.59 15.69
CA GLU A 286 11.75 18.99 14.90
C GLU A 286 11.87 18.25 13.55
N ASN A 287 11.32 17.04 13.45
CA ASN A 287 11.51 16.19 12.26
C ASN A 287 10.35 16.25 11.25
N PHE A 288 9.29 17.01 11.54
CA PHE A 288 8.08 17.03 10.74
C PHE A 288 7.73 18.45 10.29
N THR A 289 7.45 18.63 8.99
CA THR A 289 6.96 19.91 8.48
C THR A 289 5.45 20.02 8.73
N PRO A 290 4.98 21.06 9.47
CA PRO A 290 3.56 21.20 9.81
C PRO A 290 2.72 21.79 8.67
N TYR A 291 1.52 21.23 8.45
CA TYR A 291 0.52 21.68 7.49
C TYR A 291 -0.85 21.79 8.17
N ASN A 292 -1.32 23.03 8.35
CA ASN A 292 -2.65 23.32 8.84
C ASN A 292 -3.69 23.09 7.73
N ILE A 293 -4.71 22.28 8.00
CA ILE A 293 -5.84 22.05 7.09
C ILE A 293 -7.20 22.47 7.68
N SER A 294 -7.21 23.21 8.79
CA SER A 294 -8.40 23.64 9.55
C SER A 294 -9.36 24.53 8.78
N GLU A 295 -8.87 25.26 7.77
CA GLU A 295 -9.62 26.33 7.09
C GLU A 295 -10.82 25.85 6.24
N TYR A 296 -11.14 24.55 6.24
CA TYR A 296 -12.34 24.05 5.55
C TYR A 296 -12.78 22.67 6.09
N PRO A 297 -13.88 22.57 6.87
CA PRO A 297 -14.51 21.27 7.11
C PRO A 297 -14.93 20.66 5.76
N LEU A 298 -14.80 19.34 5.60
CA LEU A 298 -15.27 18.64 4.39
C LEU A 298 -16.80 18.68 4.23
N ILE A 299 -17.51 19.18 5.25
CA ILE A 299 -18.95 19.48 5.25
C ILE A 299 -19.15 20.88 4.67
#